data_AF-A0A3D3X2U3-F1
#
_entry.id   AF-A0A3D3X2U3-F1
#
_cell.length_a   1.000
_cell.length_b   1.000
_cell.length_c   1.000
_cell.angle_alpha   90.00
_cell.angle_beta   90.00
_cell.angle_gamma   90.00
#
_symmetry.space_group_name_H-M   'P 1'
#
loop_
_entity.id
_entity.type
_entity.pdbx_description
1 polymer ?
#
loop_
_entity_poly.entity_id
_entity_poly.type
_entity_poly.pdbx_seq_one_letter_code
_entity_poly.pdbx_strand_id
1 'polypeptide(L)'
;MISSLDGRWQGTIWDAARNAWQLELQLNHSATGGITGTAYVTGLASNIISASFGAATGQVRISFAYAGTGSTWLLVGNYDAFRDYISGYWENITVAPGVRIGGWEVHLR
;
A
#
# COMPACT_ATOMS: atom_id res chain seq x y z
N MET A 1 -4.73 14.82 -16.85
CA MET A 1 -5.53 13.65 -16.43
C MET A 1 -5.42 13.56 -14.92
N ILE A 2 -6.53 13.37 -14.20
CA ILE A 2 -6.47 13.04 -12.77
C ILE A 2 -6.18 11.53 -12.71
N SER A 3 -4.99 11.16 -12.26
CA SER A 3 -4.67 9.76 -12.03
C SER A 3 -5.53 9.24 -10.87
N SER A 4 -6.25 8.14 -11.05
CA SER A 4 -6.94 7.46 -9.94
C SER A 4 -6.13 6.25 -9.48
N LEU A 5 -6.21 5.93 -8.19
CA LEU A 5 -5.73 4.67 -7.64
C LEU A 5 -6.83 3.61 -7.52
N ASP A 6 -8.04 3.87 -8.03
CA ASP A 6 -9.11 2.89 -8.10
C ASP A 6 -8.65 1.59 -8.77
N GLY A 7 -9.02 0.47 -8.18
CA GLY A 7 -8.85 -0.84 -8.79
C GLY A 7 -8.12 -1.84 -7.90
N ARG A 8 -7.77 -2.96 -8.53
CA ARG A 8 -7.08 -4.08 -7.89
C ARG A 8 -5.61 -4.03 -8.27
N TRP A 9 -4.76 -3.84 -7.27
CA TRP A 9 -3.32 -3.78 -7.41
C TRP A 9 -2.69 -5.05 -6.83
N GLN A 10 -1.77 -5.67 -7.53
CA GLN A 10 -1.13 -6.91 -7.09
C GLN A 10 0.38 -6.87 -7.26
N GLY A 11 1.09 -7.45 -6.30
CA GLY A 11 2.53 -7.60 -6.35
C GLY A 11 3.07 -8.23 -5.08
N THR A 12 4.15 -7.67 -4.56
CA THR A 12 4.96 -8.30 -3.51
C THR A 12 5.32 -7.28 -2.44
N ILE A 13 5.36 -7.73 -1.19
CA ILE A 13 5.96 -7.02 -0.05
C ILE A 13 7.07 -7.89 0.53
N TRP A 14 8.19 -7.29 0.92
CA TRP A 14 9.33 -8.02 1.49
C TRP A 14 10.00 -7.26 2.63
N ASP A 15 10.67 -7.99 3.51
CA ASP A 15 11.44 -7.42 4.63
C ASP A 15 12.95 -7.28 4.30
N ALA A 16 13.71 -6.73 5.24
CA ALA A 16 15.17 -6.58 5.13
C ALA A 16 15.91 -7.94 5.06
N ALA A 17 15.29 -9.03 5.52
CA ALA A 17 15.82 -10.38 5.43
C ALA A 17 15.47 -11.07 4.09
N ARG A 18 14.81 -10.34 3.16
CA ARG A 18 14.35 -10.83 1.85
C ARG A 18 13.28 -11.91 1.91
N ASN A 19 12.57 -12.03 3.04
CA ASN A 19 11.33 -12.78 3.04
C ASN A 19 10.30 -12.00 2.21
N ALA A 20 9.59 -12.68 1.31
CA ALA A 20 8.67 -12.05 0.38
C ALA A 20 7.29 -12.70 0.47
N TRP A 21 6.26 -11.86 0.37
CA TRP A 21 4.87 -12.26 0.48
C TRP A 21 4.05 -11.58 -0.61
N GLN A 22 2.99 -12.26 -1.06
CA GLN A 22 2.02 -11.66 -1.96
C GLN A 22 1.35 -10.47 -1.26
N LEU A 23 1.28 -9.34 -1.97
CA LEU A 23 0.53 -8.15 -1.59
C LEU A 23 -0.54 -7.89 -2.64
N GLU A 24 -1.76 -7.63 -2.18
CA GLU A 24 -2.84 -7.12 -3.00
C GLU A 24 -3.51 -5.93 -2.31
N LEU A 25 -3.85 -4.90 -3.07
CA LEU A 25 -4.60 -3.75 -2.60
C LEU A 25 -5.84 -3.61 -3.47
N GLN A 26 -7.01 -3.74 -2.87
CA GLN A 26 -8.28 -3.42 -3.52
C GLN A 26 -8.68 -2.02 -3.07
N LEU A 27 -8.48 -1.03 -3.93
CA LEU A 27 -8.64 0.39 -3.62
C LEU A 27 -9.88 0.96 -4.30
N ASN A 28 -10.62 1.78 -3.56
CA ASN A 28 -11.68 2.64 -4.07
C ASN A 28 -11.32 4.10 -3.76
N HIS A 29 -11.22 4.93 -4.79
CA HIS A 29 -10.78 6.30 -4.78
C HIS A 29 -11.87 7.19 -5.39
N SER A 30 -12.71 7.79 -4.54
CA SER A 30 -13.72 8.73 -5.01
C SER A 30 -13.09 10.07 -5.41
N ALA A 31 -13.48 10.64 -6.55
CA ALA A 31 -12.97 11.93 -7.06
C ALA A 31 -13.11 13.13 -6.08
N THR A 32 -14.00 13.04 -5.09
CA THR A 32 -14.28 14.07 -4.08
C THR A 32 -13.94 13.63 -2.65
N GLY A 33 -13.36 12.44 -2.46
CA GLY A 33 -13.16 11.84 -1.15
C GLY A 33 -11.83 11.09 -1.00
N GLY A 34 -11.65 10.46 0.16
CA GLY A 34 -10.45 9.71 0.49
C GLY A 34 -10.34 8.38 -0.24
N ILE A 35 -9.18 7.74 -0.12
CA ILE A 35 -8.96 6.37 -0.58
C ILE A 35 -9.43 5.43 0.52
N THR A 36 -10.25 4.45 0.14
CA THR A 36 -10.72 3.36 1.01
C THR A 36 -10.37 2.02 0.36
N GLY A 37 -10.50 0.92 1.09
CA GLY A 37 -10.27 -0.40 0.52
C GLY A 37 -9.81 -1.44 1.52
N THR A 38 -9.29 -2.53 0.96
CA THR A 38 -8.77 -3.68 1.71
C THR A 38 -7.40 -4.03 1.18
N ALA A 39 -6.43 -4.16 2.09
CA ALA A 39 -5.13 -4.74 1.82
C ALA A 39 -5.19 -6.24 2.13
N TYR A 40 -4.54 -7.05 1.30
CA TYR A 40 -4.37 -8.47 1.51
C TYR A 40 -2.88 -8.80 1.49
N VAL A 41 -2.39 -9.42 2.56
CA VAL A 41 -1.01 -9.94 2.61
C VAL A 41 -1.12 -11.44 2.80
N THR A 42 -0.58 -12.21 1.85
CA THR A 42 -0.77 -13.68 1.78
C THR A 42 -2.24 -14.12 1.83
N GLY A 43 -3.15 -13.31 1.28
CA GLY A 43 -4.60 -13.56 1.29
C GLY A 43 -5.32 -13.18 2.59
N LEU A 44 -4.61 -12.74 3.63
CA LEU A 44 -5.24 -12.24 4.86
C LEU A 44 -5.75 -10.82 4.66
N ALA A 45 -7.06 -10.63 4.79
CA ALA A 45 -7.72 -9.34 4.58
C ALA A 45 -7.55 -8.39 5.77
N SER A 46 -7.17 -7.15 5.47
CA SER A 46 -6.99 -6.05 6.40
C SER A 46 -7.64 -4.79 5.84
N ASN A 47 -8.65 -4.25 6.53
CA ASN A 47 -9.26 -2.98 6.12
C ASN A 47 -8.23 -1.84 6.19
N ILE A 48 -8.24 -0.98 5.18
CA ILE A 48 -7.43 0.24 5.17
C ILE A 48 -7.96 1.18 6.24
N ILE A 49 -7.06 1.61 7.12
CA ILE A 49 -7.34 2.57 8.21
C ILE A 49 -7.25 4.00 7.67
N SER A 50 -6.22 4.29 6.89
CA SER A 50 -6.04 5.57 6.23
C SER A 50 -5.25 5.41 4.93
N ALA A 51 -5.56 6.25 3.95
CA ALA A 51 -4.80 6.31 2.72
C ALA A 51 -4.82 7.72 2.12
N SER A 52 -3.73 8.11 1.46
CA SER A 52 -3.58 9.41 0.80
C SER A 52 -2.81 9.26 -0.51
N PHE A 53 -3.23 10.03 -1.52
CA PHE A 53 -2.54 10.13 -2.80
C PHE A 53 -2.32 11.59 -3.18
N GLY A 54 -1.05 11.99 -3.28
CA GLY A 54 -0.67 13.29 -3.79
C GLY A 54 -0.61 13.26 -5.31
N ALA A 55 -1.71 13.58 -6.01
CA ALA A 55 -1.76 13.52 -7.47
C ALA A 55 -0.66 14.35 -8.18
N ALA A 56 -0.19 15.44 -7.56
CA ALA A 56 0.91 16.26 -8.08
C ALA A 56 2.31 15.66 -7.85
N THR A 57 2.48 14.85 -6.80
CA THR A 57 3.78 14.29 -6.40
C THR A 57 3.91 12.80 -6.73
N GLY A 58 2.80 12.14 -7.05
CA GLY A 58 2.70 10.69 -7.17
C GLY A 58 2.80 9.96 -5.82
N GLN A 59 2.93 10.66 -4.69
CA GLN A 59 3.15 10.00 -3.40
C GLN A 59 1.88 9.26 -2.93
N VAL A 60 2.06 8.01 -2.55
CA VAL A 60 1.03 7.12 -1.99
C VAL A 60 1.40 6.77 -0.56
N ARG A 61 0.45 6.88 0.36
CA ARG A 61 0.59 6.38 1.74
C ARG A 61 -0.66 5.58 2.07
N ILE A 62 -0.51 4.35 2.56
CA ILE A 62 -1.63 3.47 2.93
C ILE A 62 -1.29 2.81 4.25
N SER A 63 -2.19 2.86 5.22
CA SER A 63 -2.04 2.16 6.50
C SER A 63 -3.20 1.19 6.75
N PHE A 64 -2.87 0.07 7.37
CA PHE A 64 -3.83 -0.97 7.74
C PHE A 64 -3.28 -1.79 8.92
N ALA A 65 -4.15 -2.34 9.75
CA ALA A 65 -3.77 -3.30 10.78
C ALA A 65 -3.63 -4.68 10.13
N TYR A 66 -2.40 -5.20 10.01
CA TYR A 66 -2.15 -6.48 9.38
C TYR A 66 -2.75 -7.61 10.21
N ALA A 67 -3.66 -8.38 9.62
CA ALA A 67 -4.39 -9.45 10.32
C ALA A 67 -3.46 -10.57 10.85
N GLY A 68 -2.30 -10.80 10.23
CA GLY A 68 -1.37 -11.83 10.67
C GLY A 68 -0.63 -11.50 11.98
N THR A 69 -0.52 -10.23 12.37
CA THR A 69 0.21 -9.83 13.59
C THR A 69 -0.53 -8.82 14.47
N GLY A 70 -1.63 -8.24 14.00
CA GLY A 70 -2.32 -7.12 14.65
C GLY A 70 -1.57 -5.79 14.63
N SER A 71 -0.34 -5.75 14.08
CA SER A 71 0.42 -4.51 13.96
C SER A 71 -0.09 -3.66 12.79
N THR A 72 -0.13 -2.36 12.98
CA THR A 72 -0.40 -1.38 11.93
C THR A 72 0.84 -1.22 11.06
N TRP A 73 0.68 -1.51 9.79
CA TRP A 73 1.70 -1.30 8.77
C TRP A 73 1.39 -0.02 8.00
N LEU A 74 2.45 0.67 7.58
CA LEU A 74 2.36 1.84 6.72
C LEU A 74 3.16 1.54 5.44
N LEU A 75 2.48 1.52 4.31
CA LEU A 75 3.08 1.52 2.99
C LEU A 75 3.32 2.96 2.56
N VAL A 76 4.55 3.30 2.20
CA VAL A 76 4.91 4.59 1.59
C VAL A 76 5.54 4.30 0.24
N GLY A 77 4.99 4.89 -0.82
CA GLY A 77 5.47 4.66 -2.17
C GLY A 77 5.14 5.78 -3.13
N ASN A 78 5.52 5.58 -4.38
CA ASN A 78 5.27 6.50 -5.49
C ASN A 78 4.56 5.76 -6.61
N TYR A 79 3.52 6.38 -7.15
CA TYR A 79 2.77 5.94 -8.31
C TYR A 79 3.47 6.37 -9.60
N ASP A 80 3.73 5.40 -10.47
CA ASP A 80 4.17 5.59 -11.85
C ASP A 80 2.99 5.34 -12.79
N ALA A 81 2.41 6.45 -13.29
CA ALA A 81 1.25 6.43 -14.18
C ALA A 81 1.53 5.88 -15.59
N PHE A 82 2.81 5.76 -16.00
CA PHE A 82 3.14 5.19 -17.30
C PHE A 82 3.15 3.67 -17.28
N ARG A 83 3.28 3.08 -16.08
CA ARG A 83 3.43 1.63 -15.87
C ARG A 83 2.30 1.03 -15.05
N ASP A 84 1.31 1.85 -14.65
CA ASP A 84 0.27 1.51 -13.69
C ASP A 84 0.84 0.73 -12.50
N TYR A 85 1.84 1.36 -11.86
CA TYR A 85 2.73 0.72 -10.89
C TYR A 85 2.90 1.58 -9.65
N ILE A 86 2.90 0.96 -8.46
CA ILE A 86 3.24 1.64 -7.21
C ILE A 86 4.33 0.86 -6.52
N SER A 87 5.37 1.54 -6.03
CA SER A 87 6.41 0.90 -5.22
C SER A 87 7.01 1.84 -4.20
N GLY A 88 7.64 1.24 -3.19
CA GLY A 88 8.37 1.97 -2.18
C GLY A 88 8.79 1.09 -1.02
N TYR A 89 8.62 1.61 0.19
CA TYR A 89 9.01 0.94 1.42
C TYR A 89 7.82 0.84 2.39
N TRP A 90 7.95 -0.03 3.38
CA TRP A 90 6.95 -0.17 4.43
C TRP A 90 7.56 -0.08 5.83
N GLU A 91 6.73 0.32 6.80
CA GLU A 91 7.06 0.47 8.22
C GLU A 91 6.06 -0.31 9.07
N ASN A 92 6.47 -0.78 10.24
CA ASN A 92 5.55 -1.21 11.31
C ASN A 92 5.40 -0.05 12.31
N ILE A 93 4.33 0.72 12.16
CA ILE A 93 4.10 1.92 12.95
C ILE A 93 3.49 1.64 14.33
N THR A 94 3.14 0.38 14.64
CA THR A 94 2.74 -0.01 15.99
C THR A 94 3.92 -0.10 16.94
N VAL A 95 5.05 -0.66 16.48
CA VAL A 95 6.21 -0.93 17.37
C VAL A 95 7.43 -0.06 17.07
N ALA A 96 7.60 0.42 15.84
CA ALA A 96 8.77 1.16 15.42
C ALA A 96 8.44 2.18 14.30
N PRO A 97 7.65 3.22 14.60
CA PRO A 97 7.29 4.24 13.60
C PRO A 97 8.53 4.96 13.05
N GLY A 98 8.58 5.18 11.74
CA GLY A 98 9.71 5.80 11.04
C GLY A 98 10.83 4.83 10.67
N VAL A 99 10.77 3.56 11.11
CA VAL A 99 11.75 2.53 10.74
C VAL A 99 11.27 1.78 9.50
N ARG A 100 12.06 1.87 8.43
CA ARG A 100 11.82 1.12 7.19
C ARG A 100 12.16 -0.36 7.41
N ILE A 101 11.19 -1.23 7.22
CA ILE A 101 11.35 -2.68 7.40
C ILE A 101 11.78 -3.34 6.09
N GLY A 102 11.23 -2.88 4.97
CA GLY A 102 11.59 -3.41 3.65
C GLY A 102 10.84 -2.71 2.53
N GLY A 103 10.73 -3.39 1.39
CA GLY A 103 10.16 -2.85 0.17
C GLY A 103 8.80 -3.46 -0.17
N TRP A 104 8.09 -2.80 -1.08
CA TRP A 104 6.88 -3.36 -1.68
C TRP A 104 6.68 -2.78 -3.07
N GLU A 105 5.95 -3.52 -3.89
CA GLU A 105 5.54 -3.09 -5.22
C GLU A 105 4.23 -3.76 -5.63
N VAL A 106 3.43 -3.07 -6.44
CA VAL A 106 2.17 -3.57 -7.00
C VAL A 106 1.92 -2.98 -8.39
N HIS A 107 1.22 -3.75 -9.22
CA HIS A 107 0.73 -3.33 -10.54
C HIS A 107 -0.79 -3.41 -10.60
N LEU A 108 -1.42 -2.49 -11.32
CA LEU A 108 -2.85 -2.55 -11.62
C LEU A 108 -3.16 -3.81 -12.45
N ARG A 109 -4.29 -4.46 -12.15
CA ARG A 109 -4.79 -5.66 -12.83
C ARG A 109 -6.05 -5.39 -13.63
#